data_AF-A0A951FGJ5-F1
#
_entry.id   AF-A0A951FGJ5-F1
#
_cell.length_a   1.000
_cell.length_b   1.000
_cell.length_c   1.000
_cell.angle_alpha   90.00
_cell.angle_beta   90.00
_cell.angle_gamma   90.00
#
_symmetry.space_group_name_H-M   'P 1'
#
loop_
_entity.id
_entity.type
_entity.pdbx_description
1 polymer ?
#
loop_
_entity_poly.entity_id
_entity_poly.type
_entity_poly.pdbx_seq_one_letter_code
_entity_poly.pdbx_strand_id
1 'polypeptide(L)' 'MTEIVQGAEDVRVQRSRMLIQHALFELTVEQGFAAVTVRDIARRAQINRSTFYRHYLDKYDVLNQYLDQLQADVADAAL' A
#
# COMPACT_ATOMS: atom_id res chain seq x y z
N MET A 1 -12.45 14.96 -27.02
CA MET A 1 -12.46 13.57 -27.52
C MET A 1 -11.05 13.04 -27.42
N THR A 2 -10.66 12.56 -26.24
CA THR A 2 -9.46 11.74 -26.08
C THR A 2 -9.84 10.69 -25.05
N GLU A 3 -10.08 9.47 -25.54
CA GLU A 3 -10.31 8.30 -24.70
C GLU A 3 -9.09 8.12 -23.80
N ILE A 4 -9.36 7.99 -22.50
CA ILE A 4 -8.34 7.96 -21.46
C ILE A 4 -7.72 6.55 -21.44
N VAL A 5 -6.40 6.49 -21.50
CA VAL A 5 -5.61 5.30 -21.21
C VAL A 5 -5.62 5.04 -19.69
N GLN A 6 -6.77 4.70 -19.10
CA GLN A 6 -6.91 4.50 -17.63
C GLN A 6 -6.32 3.17 -17.16
N GLY A 7 -6.33 2.12 -17.98
CA GLY A 7 -6.02 0.76 -17.51
C GLY A 7 -4.56 0.53 -17.05
N ALA A 8 -3.58 1.20 -17.66
CA ALA A 8 -2.18 0.99 -17.32
C ALA A 8 -1.74 1.75 -16.06
N GLU A 9 -2.37 2.89 -15.78
CA GLU A 9 -2.09 3.69 -14.58
C GLU A 9 -2.67 2.99 -13.34
N ASP A 10 -3.90 2.50 -13.43
CA ASP A 10 -4.56 1.76 -12.35
C ASP A 10 -3.77 0.52 -11.93
N VAL A 11 -3.25 -0.25 -12.90
CA VAL A 11 -2.42 -1.43 -12.60
C VAL A 11 -1.12 -1.06 -11.88
N ARG A 12 -0.50 0.06 -12.26
CA ARG A 12 0.74 0.52 -11.59
C ARG A 12 0.45 0.98 -10.16
N VAL A 13 -0.67 1.68 -9.94
CA VAL A 13 -1.12 2.11 -8.62
C VAL A 13 -1.43 0.92 -7.72
N GLN A 14 -2.16 -0.07 -8.22
CA GLN A 14 -2.46 -1.29 -7.45
C GLN A 14 -1.18 -2.05 -7.09
N ARG A 15 -0.26 -2.20 -8.05
CA ARG A 15 1.03 -2.87 -7.81
C ARG A 15 1.86 -2.16 -6.76
N SER A 16 1.98 -0.83 -6.79
CA SER A 16 2.75 -0.11 -5.78
C SER A 16 2.10 -0.19 -4.40
N ARG A 17 0.76 -0.14 -4.30
CA ARG A 17 0.04 -0.35 -3.04
C ARG A 17 0.33 -1.72 -2.44
N MET A 18 0.26 -2.79 -3.25
CA MET A 18 0.56 -4.16 -2.80
C MET A 18 2.01 -4.30 -2.30
N LEU A 19 2.98 -3.78 -3.04
CA LEU A 19 4.40 -3.83 -2.64
C LEU A 19 4.66 -3.11 -1.31
N ILE A 20 4.01 -1.96 -1.09
CA ILE A 20 4.11 -1.19 0.15
C ILE A 20 3.52 -1.96 1.33
N GLN A 21 2.33 -2.55 1.16
CA GLN A 21 1.65 -3.32 2.20
C GLN A 21 2.47 -4.55 2.60
N HIS A 22 2.95 -5.33 1.62
CA HIS A 22 3.83 -6.48 1.87
C HIS A 22 5.08 -6.08 2.65
N ALA A 23 5.77 -5.02 2.20
CA ALA A 23 6.96 -4.52 2.88
C ALA A 23 6.68 -4.09 4.33
N LEU A 24 5.55 -3.44 4.59
CA LEU A 24 5.16 -3.07 5.96
C LEU A 24 4.97 -4.32 6.84
N PHE A 25 4.26 -5.35 6.36
CA PHE A 25 3.99 -6.54 7.15
C PHE A 25 5.24 -7.37 7.43
N GLU A 26 6.09 -7.57 6.43
CA GLU A 26 7.38 -8.26 6.61
C GLU A 26 8.25 -7.54 7.65
N LEU A 27 8.43 -6.22 7.51
CA LEU A 27 9.22 -5.43 8.46
C LEU A 27 8.59 -5.42 9.86
N THR A 28 7.26 -5.47 9.94
CA THR A 28 6.55 -5.56 11.22
C THR A 28 6.84 -6.89 11.92
N VAL A 29 6.89 -8.00 11.18
CA VAL A 29 7.29 -9.31 11.72
C VAL A 29 8.76 -9.31 12.16
N GLU A 30 9.65 -8.69 11.39
CA GLU A 30 11.09 -8.68 11.67
C GLU A 30 11.51 -7.84 12.87
N GLN A 31 10.94 -6.63 13.01
CA GLN A 31 11.42 -5.64 13.99
C GLN A 31 10.31 -4.96 14.81
N GLY A 32 9.06 -5.39 14.63
CA GLY A 32 7.90 -4.80 15.31
C GLY A 32 7.43 -3.49 14.66
N PHE A 33 6.11 -3.29 14.64
CA PHE A 33 5.48 -2.17 13.94
C PHE A 33 6.01 -0.80 14.40
N ALA A 34 6.26 -0.63 15.70
CA ALA A 34 6.76 0.62 16.27
C ALA A 34 8.10 1.06 15.66
N ALA A 35 9.00 0.11 15.38
CA ALA A 35 10.33 0.37 14.83
C ALA A 35 10.33 0.63 13.31
N VAL A 36 9.30 0.19 12.58
CA VAL A 36 9.23 0.38 11.12
C VAL A 36 9.15 1.87 10.77
N THR A 37 9.94 2.30 9.77
CA THR A 37 9.85 3.65 9.21
C THR A 37 9.43 3.62 7.74
N VAL A 38 8.91 4.75 7.23
CA VAL A 38 8.61 4.93 5.79
C VAL A 38 9.84 4.70 4.92
N ARG A 39 11.04 5.02 5.41
CA ARG A 39 12.30 4.77 4.70
C ARG A 39 12.54 3.27 4.51
N ASP A 40 12.30 2.48 5.54
CA ASP A 40 12.53 1.04 5.50
C ASP A 40 11.52 0.36 4.57
N ILE A 41 10.25 0.78 4.65
CA ILE A 41 9.18 0.31 3.75
C ILE A 41 9.52 0.62 2.29
N ALA A 42 9.87 1.87 1.97
CA ALA A 42 10.21 2.27 0.60
C ALA A 42 11.42 1.49 0.08
N ARG A 43 12.44 1.26 0.92
CA ARG A 43 13.61 0.45 0.56
C ARG A 43 13.24 -1.01 0.30
N ARG A 44 12.47 -1.64 1.20
CA ARG A 44 12.05 -3.05 1.07
C ARG A 44 11.17 -3.27 -0.15
N ALA A 45 10.23 -2.37 -0.40
CA ALA A 45 9.35 -2.40 -1.56
C ALA A 45 10.05 -2.02 -2.88
N GLN A 46 11.33 -1.60 -2.84
CA GLN A 46 12.09 -1.13 -3.99
C GLN A 46 11.41 0.02 -4.75
N ILE A 47 10.89 1.00 -4.01
CA ILE A 47 10.24 2.19 -4.56
C ILE A 47 10.88 3.49 -4.06
N ASN A 48 10.66 4.56 -4.81
CA ASN A 48 10.96 5.90 -4.32
C ASN A 48 10.01 6.30 -3.19
N ARG A 49 10.50 7.07 -2.21
CA ARG A 49 9.67 7.63 -1.14
C ARG A 49 8.53 8.51 -1.68
N SER A 50 8.74 9.22 -2.78
CA SER A 50 7.66 9.97 -3.46
C SER A 50 6.55 9.05 -3.96
N THR A 51 6.86 7.83 -4.39
CA THR A 51 5.85 6.81 -4.74
C THR A 51 5.05 6.40 -3.51
N PHE A 52 5.69 6.20 -2.35
CA PHE A 52 4.98 5.92 -1.10
C PHE A 52 3.98 7.03 -0.77
N TYR A 53 4.43 8.28 -0.79
CA TYR A 53 3.60 9.44 -0.43
C TYR A 53 2.49 9.78 -1.44
N ARG A 54 2.47 9.15 -2.63
CA ARG A 54 1.32 9.21 -3.52
C ARG A 54 0.14 8.35 -3.05
N HIS A 55 0.39 7.38 -2.18
CA HIS A 55 -0.63 6.43 -1.71
C HIS A 55 -0.94 6.62 -0.23
N TYR A 56 0.06 6.95 0.58
CA TYR A 56 -0.04 6.92 2.03
C TYR A 56 0.68 8.10 2.69
N LEU A 57 0.10 8.63 3.76
CA LEU A 57 0.68 9.69 4.57
C LEU A 57 1.81 9.17 5.45
N ASP A 58 1.63 8.00 6.07
CA ASP A 58 2.60 7.32 6.92
C ASP A 58 2.29 5.82 7.03
N LYS A 59 2.98 5.10 7.94
CA LYS A 59 2.77 3.66 8.14
C LYS A 59 1.42 3.31 8.80
N TYR A 60 0.80 4.24 9.52
CA TYR A 60 -0.52 4.02 10.12
C TYR A 60 -1.59 4.12 9.04
N ASP A 61 -1.44 5.05 8.11
CA ASP A 61 -2.34 5.18 6.96
C ASP A 61 -2.32 3.93 6.06
N VAL A 62 -1.15 3.32 5.84
CA VAL A 62 -1.05 2.01 5.15
C VAL A 62 -1.90 0.94 5.85
N LEU A 63 -1.81 0.86 7.17
CA LEU A 63 -2.53 -0.12 7.96
C LEU A 63 -4.04 0.14 7.94
N ASN A 64 -4.45 1.39 8.15
CA ASN A 64 -5.86 1.79 8.16
C ASN A 64 -6.53 1.49 6.82
N GLN A 65 -5.93 1.93 5.71
CA GLN A 65 -6.49 1.66 4.37
C GLN A 65 -6.53 0.16 4.04
N TYR A 66 -5.59 -0.63 4.57
CA TYR A 66 -5.63 -2.09 4.40
C TYR A 66 -6.78 -2.71 5.20
N LEU A 67 -7.01 -2.26 6.43
CA LEU A 67 -8.14 -2.71 7.25
C LEU A 67 -9.48 -2.31 6.63
N ASP A 68 -9.60 -1.09 6.12
CA ASP A 68 -10.80 -0.63 5.42
C ASP A 68 -11.08 -1.50 4.18
N GLN A 69 -10.05 -1.84 3.41
CA GLN A 69 -10.19 -2.74 2.25
C GLN A 69 -10.62 -4.14 2.69
N LEU A 70 -10.01 -4.71 3.72
CA LEU A 70 -10.40 -6.02 4.25
C LEU A 70 -11.87 -6.04 4.72
N GLN A 71 -12.32 -4.96 5.37
CA GLN A 71 -13.71 -4.83 5.81
C GLN A 71 -14.67 -4.79 4.62
N ALA A 72 -14.32 -4.07 3.55
CA ALA A 72 -15.10 -4.04 2.32
C ALA A 72 -15.15 -5.43 1.66
N ASP A 73 -14.00 -6.10 1.51
CA ASP A 73 -13.91 -7.42 0.88
C ASP A 73 -14.74 -8.48 1.62
N VAL A 74 -14.73 -8.45 2.96
CA VAL A 74 -15.53 -9.36 3.79
C VAL A 74 -17.03 -9.05 3.68
N ALA A 75 -17.41 -7.76 3.63
CA ALA A 75 -18.80 -7.36 3.47
C ALA A 75 -19.37 -7.79 2.11
N ASP A 76 -18.58 -7.62 1.04
CA ASP A 76 -18.97 -8.02 -0.32
C ASP A 76 -19.09 -9.55 -0.45
N ALA A 77 -18.24 -10.32 0.22
CA ALA A 77 -18.30 -11.80 0.21
C ALA A 77 -19.47 -12.39 1.02
N ALA A 78 -20.13 -11.57 1.86
CA ALA A 78 -21.28 -11.98 2.69
C ALA A 78 -22.64 -11.75 2.01
N LEU A 79 -22.64 -11.30 0.75
CA LEU A 79 -23.81 -11.05 -0.11
C LEU A 79 -23.98 -12.15 -1.17
#